data_AF-A0A5B1QNV9-F1
#
_entry.id   AF-A0A5B1QNV9-F1
#
_cell.length_a   1.000
_cell.length_b   1.000
_cell.length_c   1.000
_cell.angle_alpha   90.00
_cell.angle_beta   90.00
_cell.angle_gamma   90.00
#
_symmetry.space_group_name_H-M   'P 1'
#
loop_
_entity.id
_entity.type
_entity.pdbx_description
1 polymer ?
#
loop_
_entity_poly.entity_id
_entity_poly.type
_entity_poly.pdbx_seq_one_letter_code
_entity_poly.pdbx_strand_id
1 'polypeptide(L)'
;MSTVAGSSIAVVANRPGVTIYYRVGDVIQIYRKTIDGQASYDQEKNLTTSWLKDSDSNIAVAKRAAGVDDRSARLFYQGSDGFLREITIGSDGKATDGAISAITNARAKTSLAAVVQNDADKPSGQTDMPVLLFYQGTDNKIYFVKSSKKGSWGTPTVVDNSAAGQPGTTIQAYLGSRRSPLILLKYQYLSL
;
A
#
# COMPACT_ATOMS: atom_id res chain seq x y z
N MET A 1 -24.37 0.54 17.83
CA MET A 1 -23.13 -0.19 17.48
C MET A 1 -22.89 0.02 16.00
N SER A 2 -21.96 0.91 15.62
CA SER A 2 -21.65 1.11 14.21
C SER A 2 -20.81 -0.07 13.72
N THR A 3 -21.34 -0.81 12.76
CA THR A 3 -20.57 -1.71 11.91
C THR A 3 -19.42 -0.93 11.30
N VAL A 4 -18.18 -1.27 11.65
CA VAL A 4 -17.01 -0.74 10.91
C VAL A 4 -17.14 -1.26 9.49
N ALA A 5 -17.39 -0.36 8.55
CA ALA A 5 -17.50 -0.70 7.14
C ALA A 5 -16.11 -1.13 6.63
N GLY A 6 -15.98 -2.43 6.33
CA GLY A 6 -14.94 -2.99 5.47
C GLY A 6 -13.65 -3.39 6.19
N SER A 7 -13.59 -4.63 6.66
CA SER A 7 -12.28 -5.27 6.87
C SER A 7 -11.51 -5.28 5.54
N SER A 8 -10.24 -4.93 5.56
CA SER A 8 -9.39 -4.93 4.36
C SER A 8 -8.16 -5.79 4.56
N ILE A 9 -7.76 -6.48 3.49
CA ILE A 9 -6.60 -7.37 3.46
C ILE A 9 -5.59 -6.78 2.48
N ALA A 10 -4.33 -6.73 2.91
CA ALA A 10 -3.20 -6.43 2.04
C ALA A 10 -2.13 -7.52 2.25
N VAL A 11 -1.54 -8.01 1.16
CA VAL A 11 -0.63 -9.17 1.20
C VAL A 11 0.66 -8.84 0.48
N VAL A 12 1.78 -9.27 1.06
CA VAL A 12 3.09 -9.28 0.38
C VAL A 12 3.69 -10.68 0.40
N ALA A 13 4.41 -11.01 -0.67
CA ALA A 13 5.19 -12.24 -0.72
C ALA A 13 6.50 -12.10 0.08
N ASN A 14 6.83 -13.14 0.83
CA ASN A 14 8.13 -13.39 1.43
C ASN A 14 8.81 -14.57 0.72
N ARG A 15 10.11 -14.77 0.93
CA ARG A 15 10.81 -15.94 0.37
C ARG A 15 11.46 -16.73 1.51
N PRO A 16 10.92 -17.91 1.90
CA PRO A 16 9.60 -18.45 1.54
C PRO A 16 8.49 -17.79 2.35
N GLY A 17 7.30 -17.56 1.77
CA GLY A 17 6.13 -17.20 2.55
C GLY A 17 5.27 -16.05 2.04
N VAL A 18 4.38 -15.60 2.93
CA VAL A 18 3.59 -14.37 2.80
C VAL A 18 3.48 -13.67 4.15
N THR A 19 3.33 -12.35 4.10
CA THR A 19 2.78 -11.58 5.23
C THR A 19 1.43 -11.02 4.83
N ILE A 20 0.45 -11.27 5.69
CA ILE A 20 -0.92 -10.80 5.55
C ILE A 20 -1.13 -9.70 6.59
N TYR A 21 -1.56 -8.54 6.12
CA TYR A 21 -2.01 -7.44 6.95
C TYR A 21 -3.53 -7.41 6.85
N TYR A 22 -4.21 -7.61 7.97
CA TYR A 22 -5.65 -7.67 8.05
C TYR A 22 -6.16 -6.58 8.98
N ARG A 23 -6.90 -5.62 8.43
CA ARG A 23 -7.49 -4.54 9.21
C ARG A 23 -8.84 -4.96 9.77
N VAL A 24 -9.00 -4.81 11.08
CA VAL A 24 -10.26 -4.99 11.82
C VAL A 24 -10.46 -3.76 12.71
N GLY A 25 -11.36 -2.87 12.30
CA GLY A 25 -11.57 -1.63 13.05
C GLY A 25 -10.36 -0.70 13.00
N ASP A 26 -9.89 -0.34 14.19
CA ASP A 26 -8.72 0.51 14.45
C ASP A 26 -7.41 -0.29 14.61
N VAL A 27 -7.47 -1.61 14.42
CA VAL A 27 -6.33 -2.52 14.54
C VAL A 27 -5.96 -3.11 13.19
N ILE A 28 -4.66 -3.18 12.90
CA ILE A 28 -4.12 -4.02 11.84
C ILE A 28 -3.45 -5.23 12.49
N GLN A 29 -4.04 -6.41 12.27
CA GLN A 29 -3.47 -7.69 12.63
C GLN A 29 -2.46 -8.10 11.56
N ILE A 30 -1.32 -8.64 11.99
CA ILE A 30 -0.27 -9.10 11.09
C ILE A 30 -0.13 -10.61 11.27
N TYR A 31 -0.25 -11.33 10.16
CA TYR A 31 -0.02 -12.77 10.13
C TYR A 31 1.15 -13.06 9.20
N ARG A 32 2.08 -13.90 9.65
CA ARG A 32 3.15 -14.42 8.82
C ARG A 32 3.04 -15.91 8.65
N LYS A 33 3.41 -16.35 7.46
CA LYS A 33 3.45 -17.75 7.13
C LYS A 33 4.59 -18.03 6.18
N THR A 34 5.46 -18.95 6.58
CA THR A 34 6.34 -19.64 5.65
C THR A 34 5.48 -20.58 4.81
N ILE A 35 5.58 -20.52 3.48
CA ILE A 35 4.87 -21.48 2.62
C ILE A 35 5.72 -22.76 2.61
N ASP A 36 5.53 -23.59 3.63
CA ASP A 36 6.18 -24.88 3.85
C ASP A 36 5.21 -26.07 3.69
N GLY A 37 3.97 -25.79 3.29
CA GLY A 37 2.90 -26.79 3.15
C GLY A 37 2.12 -27.07 4.44
N GLN A 38 2.44 -26.44 5.56
CA GLN A 38 1.67 -26.57 6.81
C GLN A 38 0.53 -25.54 6.91
N ALA A 39 -0.48 -25.81 7.75
CA ALA A 39 -1.73 -25.05 7.77
C ALA A 39 -1.74 -23.80 8.67
N SER A 40 -0.81 -23.66 9.63
CA SER A 40 -0.86 -22.60 10.64
C SER A 40 -0.24 -21.25 10.18
N TYR A 41 -0.66 -20.17 10.85
CA TYR A 41 -0.12 -18.81 10.69
C TYR A 41 0.41 -18.34 12.05
N ASP A 42 1.58 -17.71 12.05
CA ASP A 42 2.10 -17.03 13.23
C ASP A 42 1.56 -15.61 13.27
N GLN A 43 0.79 -15.28 14.31
CA GLN A 43 0.33 -13.92 14.52
C GLN A 43 1.44 -13.08 15.15
N GLU A 44 1.79 -11.96 14.51
CA GLU A 44 2.72 -10.99 15.06
C GLU A 44 2.00 -9.94 15.91
N LYS A 45 2.77 -9.02 16.48
CA LYS A 45 2.23 -7.88 17.21
C LYS A 45 1.31 -7.05 16.31
N ASN A 46 0.10 -6.82 16.80
CA ASN A 46 -0.85 -5.93 16.15
C ASN A 46 -0.30 -4.50 16.02
N LEU A 47 -0.69 -3.80 14.97
CA LEU A 47 -0.44 -2.38 14.81
C LEU A 47 -1.70 -1.60 15.17
N THR A 48 -1.51 -0.56 15.95
CA THR A 48 -2.54 0.41 16.32
C THR A 48 -1.99 1.82 16.16
N THR A 49 -2.86 2.74 15.78
CA THR A 49 -2.55 4.17 15.66
C THR A 49 -3.85 4.96 15.81
N SER A 50 -3.79 6.14 16.40
CA SER A 50 -4.96 6.99 16.66
C SER A 50 -5.70 7.37 15.38
N TRP A 51 -4.99 7.42 14.25
CA TRP A 51 -5.53 7.86 12.96
C TRP A 51 -6.25 6.74 12.18
N LEU A 52 -6.12 5.47 12.59
CA LEU A 52 -6.90 4.37 12.04
C LEU A 52 -8.34 4.36 12.57
N LYS A 53 -8.56 4.95 13.75
CA LYS A 53 -9.90 5.08 14.31
C LYS A 53 -10.75 5.92 13.35
N ASP A 54 -11.91 5.40 12.98
CA ASP A 54 -12.87 6.02 12.06
C ASP A 54 -12.34 6.26 10.62
N SER A 55 -11.22 5.63 10.25
CA SER A 55 -10.77 5.57 8.86
C SER A 55 -11.63 4.59 8.07
N ASP A 56 -12.05 4.95 6.86
CA ASP A 56 -12.89 4.10 5.99
C ASP A 56 -12.19 3.71 4.67
N SER A 57 -10.88 3.90 4.55
CA SER A 57 -10.09 3.47 3.38
C SER A 57 -9.57 2.04 3.54
N ASN A 58 -9.39 1.33 2.42
CA ASN A 58 -8.67 0.06 2.43
C ASN A 58 -7.19 0.27 2.79
N ILE A 59 -6.55 -0.78 3.28
CA ILE A 59 -5.09 -0.79 3.41
C ILE A 59 -4.43 -1.25 2.11
N ALA A 60 -3.25 -0.71 1.82
CA ALA A 60 -2.34 -1.20 0.79
C ALA A 60 -0.96 -1.43 1.41
N VAL A 61 -0.17 -2.32 0.81
CA VAL A 61 1.16 -2.66 1.31
C VAL A 61 2.16 -2.80 0.19
N ALA A 62 3.37 -2.32 0.42
CA ALA A 62 4.52 -2.58 -0.44
C ALA A 62 5.67 -3.11 0.41
N LYS A 63 6.36 -4.14 -0.09
CA LYS A 63 7.54 -4.73 0.54
C LYS A 63 8.69 -4.78 -0.45
N ARG A 64 9.79 -4.15 -0.08
CA ARG A 64 11.07 -4.27 -0.78
C ARG A 64 11.82 -5.41 -0.09
N ALA A 65 11.81 -6.60 -0.66
CA ALA A 65 12.34 -7.79 0.01
C ALA A 65 13.88 -7.79 0.03
N ALA A 66 14.50 -7.81 1.21
CA ALA A 66 15.95 -7.95 1.35
C ALA A 66 16.41 -9.36 1.81
N GLY A 67 15.51 -10.23 2.29
CA GLY A 67 15.87 -11.55 2.81
C GLY A 67 14.68 -12.36 3.37
N VAL A 68 14.97 -13.55 3.90
CA VAL A 68 13.98 -14.53 4.39
C VAL A 68 13.21 -14.03 5.62
N ASP A 69 13.90 -13.38 6.56
CA ASP A 69 13.33 -12.88 7.83
C ASP A 69 13.09 -11.36 7.85
N ASP A 70 13.21 -10.71 6.70
CA ASP A 70 13.05 -9.27 6.64
C ASP A 70 11.60 -8.90 6.99
N ARG A 71 11.42 -8.15 8.08
CA ARG A 71 10.12 -7.66 8.54
C ARG A 71 9.69 -6.37 7.87
N SER A 72 10.58 -5.76 7.09
CA SER A 72 10.36 -4.43 6.55
C SER A 72 9.16 -4.41 5.59
N ALA A 73 8.33 -3.39 5.74
CA ALA A 73 7.19 -3.15 4.87
C ALA A 73 6.74 -1.69 5.01
N ARG A 74 6.02 -1.23 4.00
CA ARG A 74 5.38 0.08 3.99
C ARG A 74 3.89 -0.13 3.77
N LEU A 75 3.11 0.18 4.80
CA LEU A 75 1.66 0.09 4.81
C LEU A 75 1.05 1.46 4.58
N PHE A 76 -0.03 1.50 3.82
CA PHE A 76 -0.72 2.72 3.43
C PHE A 76 -2.19 2.64 3.76
N TYR A 77 -2.74 3.75 4.23
CA TYR A 77 -4.14 3.94 4.54
C TYR A 77 -4.48 5.43 4.49
N GLN A 78 -5.76 5.78 4.49
CA GLN A 78 -6.20 7.15 4.73
C GLN A 78 -6.59 7.31 6.20
N GLY A 79 -5.99 8.25 6.92
CA GLY A 79 -6.36 8.53 8.31
C GLY A 79 -7.74 9.18 8.43
N SER A 80 -8.30 9.18 9.63
CA SER A 80 -9.51 9.95 9.95
C SER A 80 -9.33 11.47 9.84
N ASP A 81 -8.09 11.94 9.79
CA ASP A 81 -7.71 13.31 9.45
C ASP A 81 -7.78 13.62 7.94
N GLY A 82 -8.15 12.63 7.11
CA GLY A 82 -8.27 12.76 5.65
C GLY A 82 -6.94 12.65 4.90
N PHE A 83 -5.80 12.66 5.60
CA PHE A 83 -4.49 12.50 4.98
C PHE A 83 -4.24 11.04 4.58
N LEU A 84 -3.57 10.83 3.45
CA LEU A 84 -2.93 9.54 3.21
C LEU A 84 -1.75 9.39 4.16
N ARG A 85 -1.58 8.20 4.72
CA ARG A 85 -0.63 7.89 5.77
C ARG A 85 0.20 6.68 5.40
N GLU A 86 1.42 6.69 5.94
CA GLU A 86 2.38 5.61 5.81
C GLU A 86 2.73 5.09 7.20
N ILE A 87 2.55 3.78 7.42
CA ILE A 87 3.22 3.06 8.50
C ILE A 87 4.45 2.38 7.91
N THR A 88 5.63 2.86 8.29
CA THR A 88 6.89 2.18 7.97
C THR A 88 7.23 1.19 9.06
N ILE A 89 7.35 -0.07 8.69
CA ILE A 89 7.80 -1.17 9.53
C ILE A 89 9.27 -1.43 9.23
N GLY A 90 10.13 -1.37 10.24
CA GLY A 90 11.54 -1.74 10.16
C GLY A 90 11.76 -3.25 10.14
N SER A 91 12.98 -3.69 9.81
CA SER A 91 13.36 -5.10 9.91
C SER A 91 13.30 -5.65 11.34
N ASP A 92 13.38 -4.79 12.35
CA ASP A 92 13.16 -5.13 13.77
C ASP A 92 11.66 -5.24 14.14
N GLY A 93 10.75 -4.98 13.20
CA GLY A 93 9.31 -4.97 13.40
C GLY A 93 8.78 -3.69 14.07
N LYS A 94 9.61 -2.69 14.35
CA LYS A 94 9.11 -1.41 14.88
C LYS A 94 8.38 -0.64 13.78
N ALA A 95 7.21 -0.13 14.13
CA ALA A 95 6.35 0.62 13.24
C ALA A 95 6.38 2.12 13.58
N THR A 96 6.35 2.94 12.54
CA THR A 96 6.27 4.41 12.67
C THR A 96 5.25 4.94 11.68
N ASP A 97 4.28 5.70 12.18
CA ASP A 97 3.20 6.31 11.39
C ASP A 97 3.56 7.75 11.02
N GLY A 98 3.33 8.14 9.77
CA GLY A 98 3.47 9.52 9.32
C GLY A 98 2.47 9.87 8.20
N ALA A 99 1.99 11.10 8.21
CA ALA A 99 1.19 11.65 7.12
C ALA A 99 2.05 11.87 5.86
N ILE A 100 1.46 11.61 4.70
CA ILE A 100 2.05 11.88 3.38
C ILE A 100 1.59 13.27 2.95
N SER A 101 2.23 14.30 3.51
CA SER A 101 1.84 15.71 3.31
C SER A 101 1.93 16.21 1.86
N ALA A 102 2.68 15.51 1.01
CA ALA A 102 2.76 15.79 -0.43
C ALA A 102 1.43 15.56 -1.17
N ILE A 103 0.50 14.81 -0.58
CA ILE A 103 -0.81 14.49 -1.17
C ILE A 103 -1.89 15.32 -0.48
N THR A 104 -2.43 16.31 -1.19
CA THR A 104 -3.47 17.21 -0.68
C THR A 104 -4.82 17.03 -1.37
N ASN A 105 -4.87 16.24 -2.44
CA ASN A 105 -6.05 16.08 -3.29
C ASN A 105 -6.67 14.67 -3.22
N ALA A 106 -6.34 13.85 -2.23
CA ALA A 106 -6.91 12.52 -2.11
C ALA A 106 -8.42 12.58 -1.84
N ARG A 107 -9.20 11.77 -2.58
CA ARG A 107 -10.63 11.62 -2.32
C ARG A 107 -10.84 11.02 -0.91
N ALA A 108 -11.91 11.41 -0.23
CA ALA A 108 -12.32 10.71 0.99
C ALA A 108 -12.69 9.25 0.65
N LYS A 109 -12.25 8.30 1.49
CA LYS A 109 -12.43 6.85 1.29
C LYS A 109 -11.83 6.37 -0.04
N THR A 110 -10.74 6.99 -0.48
CA THR A 110 -10.07 6.59 -1.70
C THR A 110 -9.55 5.16 -1.61
N SER A 111 -9.63 4.44 -2.73
CA SER A 111 -8.98 3.14 -2.84
C SER A 111 -7.47 3.33 -2.97
N LEU A 112 -6.69 2.48 -2.31
CA LEU A 112 -5.24 2.51 -2.33
C LEU A 112 -4.68 1.24 -2.94
N ALA A 113 -3.64 1.39 -3.77
CA ALA A 113 -2.80 0.30 -4.21
C ALA A 113 -1.34 0.73 -4.14
N ALA A 114 -0.45 -0.18 -3.75
CA ALA A 114 0.98 0.12 -3.66
C ALA A 114 1.80 -0.98 -4.31
N VAL A 115 2.84 -0.57 -5.02
CA VAL A 115 3.81 -1.50 -5.63
C VAL A 115 5.22 -0.99 -5.41
N VAL A 116 6.15 -1.93 -5.35
CA VAL A 116 7.58 -1.64 -5.31
C VAL A 116 8.31 -2.74 -6.05
N GLN A 117 9.20 -2.35 -6.95
CA GLN A 117 10.01 -3.33 -7.65
C GLN A 117 11.08 -3.88 -6.69
N ASN A 118 11.28 -5.19 -6.75
CA ASN A 118 12.25 -5.88 -5.90
C ASN A 118 13.66 -5.38 -6.22
N ASP A 119 14.52 -5.24 -5.21
CA ASP A 119 15.92 -4.87 -5.40
C ASP A 119 16.67 -5.89 -6.26
N ALA A 120 16.27 -7.16 -6.20
CA ALA A 120 16.80 -8.21 -7.07
C ALA A 120 16.44 -8.05 -8.56
N ASP A 121 15.51 -7.15 -8.89
CA ASP A 121 15.05 -6.84 -10.24
C ASP A 121 15.56 -5.46 -10.70
N LYS A 122 16.42 -4.81 -9.91
CA LYS A 122 16.92 -3.46 -10.18
C LYS A 122 17.82 -3.44 -11.42
N PRO A 123 17.52 -2.63 -12.46
CA PRO A 123 18.38 -2.48 -13.63
C PRO A 123 19.78 -1.96 -13.28
N SER A 124 20.81 -2.42 -14.00
CA SER A 124 22.18 -1.88 -13.87
C SER A 124 22.21 -0.41 -14.31
N GLY A 125 22.48 0.49 -13.37
CA GLY A 125 22.46 1.95 -13.59
C GLY A 125 21.36 2.68 -12.82
N GLN A 126 20.40 1.97 -12.23
CA GLN A 126 19.40 2.58 -11.37
C GLN A 126 19.86 2.58 -9.90
N THR A 127 19.84 3.76 -9.27
CA THR A 127 20.24 3.93 -7.87
C THR A 127 19.12 3.50 -6.91
N ASP A 128 17.87 3.85 -7.23
CA ASP A 128 16.71 3.68 -6.35
C ASP A 128 15.52 2.98 -7.02
N MET A 129 14.81 2.13 -6.27
CA MET A 129 13.56 1.46 -6.68
C MET A 129 12.36 2.01 -5.91
N PRO A 130 11.78 3.16 -6.30
CA PRO A 130 10.78 3.83 -5.49
C PRO A 130 9.54 2.96 -5.27
N VAL A 131 8.94 3.09 -4.09
CA VAL A 131 7.55 2.66 -3.89
C VAL A 131 6.66 3.60 -4.67
N LEU A 132 5.67 3.05 -5.35
CA LEU A 132 4.58 3.77 -5.97
C LEU A 132 3.32 3.53 -5.15
N LEU A 133 2.68 4.61 -4.72
CA LEU A 133 1.36 4.59 -4.09
C LEU A 133 0.37 5.22 -5.06
N PHE A 134 -0.65 4.46 -5.44
CA PHE A 134 -1.75 4.88 -6.27
C PHE A 134 -2.97 5.21 -5.42
N TYR A 135 -3.68 6.26 -5.81
CA TYR A 135 -4.90 6.70 -5.15
C TYR A 135 -5.81 7.45 -6.15
N GLN A 136 -7.10 7.54 -5.83
CA GLN A 136 -8.04 8.39 -6.55
C GLN A 136 -8.10 9.79 -5.92
N GLY A 137 -7.96 10.82 -6.75
CA GLY A 137 -8.08 12.23 -6.36
C GLY A 137 -9.53 12.70 -6.25
N THR A 138 -9.75 13.90 -5.71
CA THR A 138 -11.06 14.54 -5.57
C THR A 138 -11.75 14.82 -6.92
N ASP A 139 -10.96 14.96 -7.99
CA ASP A 139 -11.38 15.05 -9.38
C ASP A 139 -11.69 13.69 -10.03
N ASN A 140 -11.68 12.61 -9.25
CA ASN A 140 -11.83 11.21 -9.65
C ASN A 140 -10.74 10.66 -10.58
N LYS A 141 -9.70 11.44 -10.90
CA LYS A 141 -8.55 10.94 -11.64
C LYS A 141 -7.71 10.03 -10.75
N ILE A 142 -6.98 9.12 -11.38
CA ILE A 142 -6.05 8.24 -10.67
C ILE A 142 -4.67 8.88 -10.67
N TYR A 143 -4.08 9.01 -9.50
CA TYR A 143 -2.76 9.56 -9.28
C TYR A 143 -1.83 8.48 -8.75
N PHE A 144 -0.53 8.71 -8.91
CA PHE A 144 0.50 8.03 -8.15
C PHE A 144 1.48 9.03 -7.55
N VAL A 145 2.08 8.67 -6.42
CA VAL A 145 3.26 9.34 -5.85
C VAL A 145 4.41 8.34 -5.72
N LYS A 146 5.63 8.85 -5.81
CA LYS A 146 6.85 8.05 -5.68
C LYS A 146 7.56 8.33 -4.37
N SER A 147 8.12 7.30 -3.76
CA SER A 147 8.99 7.47 -2.60
C SER A 147 10.15 6.47 -2.61
N SER A 148 11.37 6.98 -2.79
CA SER A 148 12.61 6.18 -2.74
C SER A 148 13.05 5.86 -1.31
N LYS A 149 12.71 6.73 -0.35
CA LYS A 149 13.07 6.64 1.07
C LYS A 149 11.87 7.00 1.95
N LYS A 150 11.77 6.39 3.14
CA LYS A 150 10.72 6.67 4.13
C LYS A 150 10.48 8.18 4.28
N GLY A 151 9.22 8.60 4.27
CA GLY A 151 8.82 10.00 4.48
C GLY A 151 9.21 10.98 3.36
N SER A 152 9.97 10.56 2.36
CA SER A 152 10.32 11.37 1.19
C SER A 152 9.39 11.01 0.05
N TRP A 153 8.30 11.76 -0.05
CA TRP A 153 7.27 11.60 -1.09
C TRP A 153 7.39 12.71 -2.12
N GLY A 154 7.42 12.31 -3.39
CA GLY A 154 7.41 13.25 -4.52
C GLY A 154 6.01 13.82 -4.79
N THR A 155 5.96 14.72 -5.77
CA THR A 155 4.71 15.34 -6.23
C THR A 155 3.77 14.30 -6.85
N PRO A 156 2.46 14.35 -6.56
CA PRO A 156 1.46 13.55 -7.25
C PRO A 156 1.52 13.72 -8.76
N THR A 157 1.48 12.60 -9.48
CA THR A 157 1.42 12.55 -10.93
C THR A 157 0.17 11.79 -11.34
N VAL A 158 -0.61 12.37 -12.25
CA VAL A 158 -1.79 11.71 -12.82
C VAL A 158 -1.38 10.55 -13.71
N VAL A 159 -2.08 9.41 -13.61
CA VAL A 159 -1.83 8.22 -14.44
C VAL A 159 -2.27 8.47 -15.88
N ASP A 160 -3.47 9.01 -16.05
CA ASP A 160 -4.06 9.35 -17.34
C ASP A 160 -4.80 10.69 -17.22
N ASN A 161 -4.40 11.68 -18.02
CA ASN A 161 -5.02 12.99 -18.01
C ASN A 161 -6.38 13.04 -18.71
N SER A 162 -6.64 12.08 -19.60
CA SER A 162 -7.82 12.02 -20.46
C SER A 162 -9.00 11.27 -19.84
N ALA A 163 -8.75 10.48 -18.79
CA ALA A 163 -9.75 9.60 -18.20
C ALA A 163 -9.85 9.75 -16.67
N ALA A 164 -11.08 9.76 -16.18
CA ALA A 164 -11.37 9.66 -14.75
C ALA A 164 -11.89 8.25 -14.41
N GLY A 165 -11.60 7.80 -13.19
CA GLY A 165 -12.24 6.61 -12.64
C GLY A 165 -13.67 6.93 -12.19
N GLN A 166 -14.50 5.90 -12.05
CA GLN A 166 -15.75 6.02 -11.31
C GLN A 166 -15.45 6.53 -9.89
N PRO A 167 -16.27 7.43 -9.31
CA PRO A 167 -16.12 7.84 -7.93
C PRO A 167 -16.08 6.64 -6.97
N GLY A 168 -14.99 6.49 -6.20
CA GLY A 168 -14.82 5.36 -5.29
C GLY A 168 -14.41 4.05 -5.98
N THR A 169 -13.82 4.12 -7.17
CA THR A 169 -13.36 2.92 -7.88
C THR A 169 -12.29 2.18 -7.08
N THR A 170 -12.31 0.84 -7.16
CA THR A 170 -11.24 0.01 -6.60
C THR A 170 -10.01 0.09 -7.50
N ILE A 171 -8.86 0.38 -6.91
CA ILE A 171 -7.58 0.44 -7.61
C ILE A 171 -6.81 -0.84 -7.31
N GLN A 172 -6.31 -1.49 -8.36
CA GLN A 172 -5.39 -2.60 -8.24
C GLN A 172 -4.15 -2.33 -9.10
N ALA A 173 -2.98 -2.51 -8.50
CA ALA A 173 -1.69 -2.30 -9.16
C ALA A 173 -0.84 -3.56 -9.03
N TYR A 174 -0.19 -3.95 -10.13
CA TYR A 174 0.66 -5.13 -10.19
C TYR A 174 1.93 -4.81 -10.97
N LEU A 175 3.05 -5.43 -10.56
CA LEU A 175 4.27 -5.42 -11.33
C LEU A 175 4.32 -6.63 -12.24
N GLY A 176 4.55 -6.37 -13.52
CA GLY A 176 4.82 -7.38 -14.54
C GLY A 176 6.14 -8.12 -14.30
N SER A 177 6.41 -9.13 -15.12
CA SER A 177 7.58 -9.99 -14.97
C SER A 177 8.90 -9.25 -15.19
N ARG A 178 10.00 -9.81 -14.64
CA ARG A 178 11.38 -9.30 -14.81
C ARG A 178 11.80 -8.95 -16.23
N ARG A 179 11.24 -9.62 -17.25
CA ARG A 179 11.63 -9.43 -18.67
C ARG A 179 10.95 -8.21 -19.31
N SER A 180 9.88 -7.71 -18.70
CA SER A 180 9.15 -6.51 -19.10
C SER A 180 8.60 -5.84 -17.84
N PRO A 181 9.39 -5.02 -17.12
CA PRO A 181 8.94 -4.35 -15.91
C PRO A 181 7.87 -3.31 -16.29
N LEU A 182 6.62 -3.76 -16.27
CA LEU A 182 5.45 -3.02 -16.69
C LEU A 182 4.50 -2.95 -15.51
N ILE A 183 4.04 -1.76 -15.16
CA ILE A 183 3.01 -1.61 -14.12
C ILE A 183 1.66 -1.74 -14.80
N LEU A 184 0.91 -2.75 -14.39
CA LEU A 184 -0.48 -2.92 -14.80
C LEU A 184 -1.37 -2.33 -13.72
N LEU A 185 -2.13 -1.30 -14.10
CA LEU A 185 -3.12 -0.65 -13.25
C LEU A 185 -4.52 -0.96 -13.75
N LYS A 186 -5.39 -1.41 -12.86
CA LYS A 186 -6.81 -1.68 -13.15
C LYS A 186 -7.70 -0.83 -12.25
N TYR A 187 -8.69 -0.20 -12.87
CA TYR A 187 -9.77 0.56 -12.23
C TYR A 187 -10.95 0.67 -13.20
N GLN A 188 -12.13 1.02 -12.69
CA GLN A 188 -13.33 1.21 -13.50
C GLN A 188 -13.42 2.66 -13.99
N TYR A 189 -13.59 2.86 -15.29
CA TYR A 189 -13.74 4.18 -15.90
C TYR A 189 -15.12 4.79 -15.67
N LEU A 190 -15.14 6.11 -15.50
CA LEU A 190 -16.37 6.89 -15.59
C LEU A 190 -16.86 6.86 -17.05
N SER A 191 -17.96 6.16 -17.31
CA SER A 191 -18.63 6.20 -18.61
C SER A 191 -19.28 7.58 -18.78
N LEU A 192 -18.94 8.26 -19.87
CA LEU A 192 -19.56 9.51 -20.31
C LEU A 192 -20.99 9.28 -20.81
#